data_AF-A0A0D8Y2B9-F1
#
_entry.id   AF-A0A0D8Y2B9-F1
#
_cell.length_a   1.000
_cell.length_b   1.000
_cell.length_c   1.000
_cell.angle_alpha   90.00
_cell.angle_beta   90.00
_cell.angle_gamma   90.00
#
_symmetry.space_group_name_H-M   'P 1'
#
loop_
_entity.id
_entity.type
_entity.pdbx_description
1 polymer ?
#
loop_
_entity_poly.entity_id
_entity_poly.type
_entity_poly.pdbx_seq_one_letter_code
_entity_poly.pdbx_strand_id
1 'polypeptide(L)'
;MQLKLASFFIIFLPVKTMSQTWMTGDNSTVKGCSTHCGFDDYDLSCWNSTLDFFTKVLIGQLRHYITVQVDIDQWYRRNGKSKGQDMDMMALEIEASFLKQLKPQDILLDSTIIQIAKVISGRIRNVSDHIFSWTPHFQCPLPCEYRHNNYRNLFIASMILNICLLLVVIPYMTKFIRNHSDWNSETRIITS
;
A
#
# COMPACT_ATOMS: atom_id res chain seq x y z
N MET A 1 -22.46 4.65 35.32
CA MET A 1 -21.03 4.23 35.38
C MET A 1 -20.52 3.61 34.06
N GLN A 2 -21.37 2.91 33.30
CA GLN A 2 -21.05 2.30 31.99
C GLN A 2 -20.53 3.29 30.91
N LEU A 3 -21.06 4.52 30.86
CA LEU A 3 -20.70 5.53 29.83
C LEU A 3 -19.27 6.09 29.99
N LYS A 4 -18.75 6.13 31.23
CA LYS A 4 -17.39 6.65 31.51
C LYS A 4 -16.29 5.66 31.10
N LEU A 5 -16.55 4.35 31.19
CA LEU A 5 -15.61 3.32 30.77
C LEU A 5 -15.47 3.26 29.23
N ALA A 6 -16.57 3.43 28.50
CA ALA A 6 -16.58 3.43 27.04
C ALA A 6 -15.82 4.63 26.45
N SER A 7 -15.94 5.82 27.06
CA SER A 7 -15.17 7.00 26.64
C SER A 7 -13.66 6.84 26.85
N PHE A 8 -13.24 6.13 27.90
CA PHE A 8 -11.82 5.90 28.18
C PHE A 8 -11.18 4.93 27.18
N PHE A 9 -11.94 3.95 26.69
CA PHE A 9 -11.47 2.97 25.69
C PHE A 9 -11.29 3.59 24.29
N ILE A 10 -12.16 4.53 23.90
CA ILE A 10 -12.11 5.19 22.58
C ILE A 10 -10.89 6.13 22.46
N ILE A 11 -10.43 6.73 23.56
CA ILE A 11 -9.28 7.66 23.57
C ILE A 11 -7.93 6.92 23.45
N PHE A 12 -7.83 5.65 23.85
CA PHE A 12 -6.58 4.88 23.82
C PHE A 12 -6.34 4.06 22.54
N LEU A 13 -7.36 3.88 21.69
CA LEU A 13 -7.27 3.11 20.44
C LEU A 13 -6.41 3.74 19.32
N PRO A 14 -6.33 5.07 19.11
CA PRO A 14 -5.56 5.61 17.98
C PRO A 14 -4.04 5.60 18.19
N VAL A 15 -3.54 5.32 19.41
CA VAL A 15 -2.09 5.39 19.70
C VAL A 15 -1.33 4.16 19.20
N LYS A 16 -2.01 3.06 18.88
CA LYS A 16 -1.36 1.81 18.44
C LYS A 16 -1.46 1.50 16.95
N THR A 17 -2.00 2.39 16.12
CA THR A 17 -1.95 2.21 14.66
C THR A 17 -0.60 2.64 14.12
N MET A 18 0.48 2.00 14.58
CA MET A 18 1.67 1.87 13.75
C MET A 18 1.30 0.85 12.67
N SER A 19 0.77 1.31 11.55
CA SER A 19 0.78 0.49 10.34
C SER A 19 2.25 0.21 10.06
N GLN A 20 2.70 -1.02 10.28
CA GLN A 20 4.05 -1.40 9.98
C GLN A 20 4.24 -1.28 8.45
N THR A 21 4.98 -0.28 7.99
CA THR A 21 5.44 -0.14 6.60
C THR A 21 6.84 -0.73 6.51
N TRP A 22 6.92 -2.04 6.69
CA TRP A 22 8.17 -2.79 6.62
C TRP A 22 8.67 -2.84 5.17
N MET A 23 10.00 -2.83 5.03
CA MET A 23 10.85 -3.16 3.88
C MET A 23 10.70 -2.41 2.55
N THR A 24 9.99 -1.28 2.50
CA THR A 24 10.38 -0.10 1.70
C THR A 24 9.68 1.11 2.30
N GLY A 25 10.26 1.68 3.36
CA GLY A 25 9.99 3.08 3.67
C GLY A 25 9.30 3.42 4.97
N ASP A 26 9.85 2.94 6.09
CA ASP A 26 9.88 3.78 7.29
C ASP A 26 11.12 4.72 7.29
N ASN A 27 12.08 4.50 6.38
CA ASN A 27 13.29 5.34 6.23
C ASN A 27 13.75 5.54 4.77
N SER A 28 12.88 5.24 3.78
CA SER A 28 13.28 5.13 2.36
C SER A 28 12.60 6.11 1.42
N THR A 29 12.00 7.18 1.94
CA THR A 29 11.74 8.35 1.10
C THR A 29 13.08 8.97 0.79
N VAL A 30 13.61 8.63 -0.39
CA VAL A 30 14.75 9.35 -0.95
C VAL A 30 14.32 10.83 -1.02
N LYS A 31 15.07 11.69 -0.35
CA LYS A 31 14.89 13.15 -0.41
C LYS A 31 15.72 13.65 -1.59
N GLY A 32 15.16 14.53 -2.41
CA GLY A 32 15.82 15.11 -3.58
C GLY A 32 15.81 14.21 -4.81
N CYS A 33 14.72 13.49 -5.09
CA CYS A 33 14.62 12.71 -6.33
C CYS A 33 13.73 13.40 -7.40
N SER A 34 14.24 13.41 -8.64
CA SER A 34 13.59 13.78 -9.91
C SER A 34 13.04 15.21 -10.07
N THR A 35 12.20 15.73 -9.17
CA THR A 35 11.49 17.00 -9.39
C THR A 35 12.30 18.24 -9.00
N HIS A 36 13.42 18.06 -8.31
CA HIS A 36 14.28 19.14 -7.82
C HIS A 36 15.68 19.14 -8.42
N CYS A 37 16.01 18.17 -9.29
CA CYS A 37 17.31 18.13 -9.92
C CYS A 37 17.38 19.16 -11.06
N GLY A 38 18.25 20.14 -10.90
CA GLY A 38 18.55 21.11 -11.93
C GLY A 38 19.58 20.61 -12.95
N PHE A 39 19.69 21.30 -14.07
CA PHE A 39 20.79 21.10 -15.03
C PHE A 39 22.14 21.58 -14.49
N ASP A 40 22.11 22.42 -13.46
CA ASP A 40 23.23 22.99 -12.71
C ASP A 40 23.73 22.08 -11.56
N ASP A 41 23.27 20.82 -11.50
CA ASP A 41 23.74 19.80 -10.56
C ASP A 41 25.14 19.27 -10.98
N TYR A 42 26.18 20.09 -10.81
CA TYR A 42 27.55 19.78 -11.25
C TYR A 42 28.16 18.57 -10.53
N ASP A 43 27.75 18.27 -9.30
CA ASP A 43 28.25 17.13 -8.52
C ASP A 43 27.43 15.84 -8.75
N LEU A 44 26.37 15.91 -9.56
CA LEU A 44 25.44 14.83 -9.88
C LEU A 44 24.80 14.18 -8.65
N SER A 45 24.84 14.82 -7.48
CA SER A 45 24.37 14.23 -6.24
C SER A 45 22.85 13.98 -6.29
N CYS A 46 22.09 14.90 -6.89
CA CYS A 46 20.65 14.77 -7.07
C CYS A 46 20.31 13.67 -8.08
N TRP A 47 21.02 13.64 -9.21
CA TRP A 47 20.81 12.62 -10.26
C TRP A 47 21.18 11.21 -9.78
N ASN A 48 22.25 11.06 -9.01
CA ASN A 48 22.64 9.77 -8.42
C ASN A 48 21.61 9.26 -7.42
N SER A 49 21.04 10.15 -6.59
CA SER A 49 19.97 9.82 -5.65
C SER A 49 18.68 9.41 -6.39
N THR A 50 18.38 10.10 -7.49
CA THR A 50 17.26 9.77 -8.38
C THR A 50 17.44 8.40 -9.04
N LEU A 51 18.65 8.09 -9.51
CA LEU A 51 18.99 6.79 -10.10
C LEU A 51 18.85 5.65 -9.08
N ASP A 52 19.35 5.83 -7.85
CA ASP A 52 19.20 4.85 -6.77
C ASP A 52 17.73 4.59 -6.44
N PHE A 53 16.90 5.65 -6.38
CA PHE A 53 15.46 5.52 -6.17
C PHE A 53 14.80 4.67 -7.27
N PHE A 54 14.98 5.02 -8.54
CA PHE A 54 14.36 4.28 -9.64
C PHE A 54 14.89 2.84 -9.76
N THR A 55 16.17 2.62 -9.43
CA THR A 55 16.76 1.28 -9.37
C THR A 55 16.05 0.42 -8.32
N LYS A 56 15.84 0.95 -7.11
CA LYS A 56 15.10 0.25 -6.04
C LYS A 56 13.65 -0.02 -6.42
N VAL A 57 12.97 0.95 -7.03
CA VAL A 57 11.59 0.79 -7.51
C VAL A 57 11.53 -0.30 -8.59
N LEU A 58 12.42 -0.27 -9.57
CA LEU A 58 12.48 -1.27 -10.63
C LEU A 58 12.70 -2.68 -10.05
N ILE A 59 13.67 -2.85 -9.16
CA ILE A 59 13.91 -4.14 -8.49
C ILE A 59 12.68 -4.59 -7.69
N GLY A 60 12.01 -3.66 -7.01
CA GLY A 60 10.76 -3.95 -6.29
C GLY A 60 9.65 -4.45 -7.21
N GLN A 61 9.43 -3.79 -8.35
CA GLN A 61 8.45 -4.20 -9.36
C GLN A 61 8.78 -5.56 -9.98
N LEU A 62 10.06 -5.82 -10.27
CA LEU A 62 10.51 -7.12 -10.78
C LEU A 62 10.26 -8.24 -9.76
N ARG A 63 10.56 -8.00 -8.48
CA ARG A 63 10.26 -8.95 -7.41
C ARG A 63 8.75 -9.21 -7.30
N HIS A 64 7.95 -8.16 -7.34
CA HIS A 64 6.50 -8.28 -7.28
C HIS A 64 5.96 -9.10 -8.46
N TYR A 65 6.43 -8.84 -9.68
CA TYR A 65 6.05 -9.61 -10.85
C TYR A 65 6.38 -11.10 -10.69
N ILE A 66 7.60 -11.43 -10.26
CA ILE A 66 8.01 -12.82 -9.99
C ILE A 66 7.10 -13.48 -8.95
N THR A 67 6.83 -12.77 -7.85
CA THR A 67 5.93 -13.20 -6.77
C THR A 67 4.54 -13.55 -7.29
N VAL A 68 3.96 -12.71 -8.15
CA VAL A 68 2.63 -12.95 -8.73
C VAL A 68 2.65 -14.18 -9.62
N GLN A 69 3.64 -14.33 -10.50
CA GLN A 69 3.74 -15.51 -11.38
C GLN A 69 3.89 -16.81 -10.59
N VAL A 70 4.71 -16.81 -9.53
CA VAL A 70 4.83 -17.96 -8.63
C VAL A 70 3.51 -18.27 -7.93
N ASP A 71 2.78 -17.28 -7.43
CA ASP A 71 1.50 -17.53 -6.77
C ASP A 71 0.45 -18.11 -7.72
N ILE A 72 0.43 -17.66 -8.98
CA ILE A 72 -0.41 -18.24 -10.04
C ILE A 72 -0.04 -19.71 -10.27
N ASP A 73 1.24 -20.06 -10.42
CA ASP A 73 1.68 -21.45 -10.56
C ASP A 73 1.24 -22.31 -9.36
N GLN A 74 1.47 -21.82 -8.14
CA GLN A 74 1.04 -22.49 -6.92
C GLN A 74 -0.48 -22.65 -6.85
N TRP A 75 -1.24 -21.69 -7.35
CA TRP A 75 -2.70 -21.80 -7.46
C TRP A 75 -3.10 -22.93 -8.41
N TYR A 76 -2.47 -23.05 -9.58
CA TYR A 76 -2.72 -24.18 -10.50
C TYR A 76 -2.41 -25.53 -9.85
N ARG A 77 -1.30 -25.63 -9.10
CA ARG A 77 -0.94 -26.84 -8.34
C ARG A 77 -1.99 -27.22 -7.30
N ARG A 78 -2.51 -26.23 -6.58
CA ARG A 78 -3.58 -26.40 -5.58
C ARG A 78 -4.94 -26.75 -6.19
N ASN A 79 -5.17 -26.45 -7.48
CA ASN A 79 -6.46 -26.62 -8.16
C ASN A 79 -6.42 -27.68 -9.28
N GLY A 80 -5.81 -28.84 -9.01
CA GLY A 80 -5.94 -30.02 -9.87
C GLY A 80 -4.94 -30.12 -11.03
N LYS A 81 -4.03 -29.15 -11.21
CA LYS A 81 -2.88 -29.27 -12.11
C LYS A 81 -1.60 -29.48 -11.31
N SER A 82 -1.33 -30.73 -10.88
CA SER A 82 -0.20 -31.07 -10.00
C SER A 82 1.18 -30.60 -10.52
N LYS A 83 1.34 -30.48 -11.84
CA LYS A 83 2.56 -29.98 -12.49
C LYS A 83 2.69 -28.45 -12.52
N GLY A 84 1.63 -27.71 -12.17
CA GLY A 84 1.60 -26.25 -12.26
C GLY A 84 1.34 -25.74 -13.67
N GLN A 85 1.84 -24.54 -13.97
CA GLN A 85 1.87 -23.92 -15.29
C GLN A 85 2.95 -24.51 -16.18
N ASP A 86 2.76 -24.38 -17.49
CA ASP A 86 3.82 -24.61 -18.47
C ASP A 86 4.82 -23.43 -18.41
N MET A 87 5.94 -23.66 -17.73
CA MET A 87 6.97 -22.65 -17.51
C MET A 87 7.68 -22.24 -18.82
N ASP A 88 7.72 -23.11 -19.83
CA ASP A 88 8.35 -22.79 -21.12
C ASP A 88 7.43 -21.90 -21.95
N MET A 89 6.12 -22.20 -21.98
CA MET A 89 5.14 -21.32 -22.60
C MET A 89 5.09 -19.96 -21.91
N MET A 90 5.07 -19.93 -20.57
CA MET A 90 5.10 -18.70 -19.80
C MET A 90 6.34 -17.87 -20.13
N ALA A 91 7.53 -18.48 -20.26
CA ALA A 91 8.75 -17.76 -20.62
C ALA A 91 8.65 -17.08 -22.00
N LEU A 92 8.07 -17.76 -23.00
CA LEU A 92 7.84 -17.20 -24.33
C LEU A 92 6.82 -16.05 -24.30
N GLU A 93 5.75 -16.18 -23.50
CA GLU A 93 4.75 -15.12 -23.34
C GLU A 93 5.35 -13.87 -22.67
N ILE A 94 6.22 -14.05 -21.66
CA ILE A 94 6.94 -12.95 -21.01
C ILE A 94 7.79 -12.18 -22.03
N GLU A 95 8.59 -12.91 -22.82
CA GLU A 95 9.45 -12.33 -23.84
C GLU A 95 8.65 -11.56 -24.89
N ALA A 96 7.62 -12.19 -25.45
CA ALA A 96 6.74 -11.57 -26.44
C ALA A 96 6.02 -10.33 -25.89
N SER A 97 5.58 -10.38 -24.62
CA SER A 97 4.95 -9.24 -23.95
C SER A 97 5.91 -8.06 -23.81
N PHE A 98 7.18 -8.32 -23.42
CA PHE A 98 8.15 -7.24 -23.26
C PHE A 98 8.55 -6.63 -24.59
N LEU A 99 8.78 -7.45 -25.62
CA LEU A 99 9.08 -6.97 -26.97
C LEU A 99 7.93 -6.12 -27.53
N LYS A 100 6.68 -6.51 -27.26
CA LYS A 100 5.49 -5.75 -27.69
C LYS A 100 5.40 -4.37 -27.04
N GLN A 101 5.95 -4.18 -25.85
CA GLN A 101 5.94 -2.89 -25.15
C GLN A 101 7.07 -1.96 -25.61
N LEU A 102 8.07 -2.49 -26.32
CA LEU A 102 9.19 -1.71 -26.81
C LEU A 102 8.75 -0.78 -27.94
N LYS A 103 9.10 0.50 -27.83
CA LYS A 103 8.82 1.50 -28.85
C LYS A 103 10.08 1.77 -29.70
N PRO A 104 9.93 2.17 -30.97
CA PRO A 104 11.08 2.40 -31.87
C PRO A 104 12.08 3.48 -31.41
N GLN A 105 11.72 4.31 -30.44
CA GLN A 105 12.55 5.41 -29.91
C GLN A 105 13.09 5.11 -28.51
N ASP A 106 12.91 3.89 -28.01
CA ASP A 106 13.42 3.50 -26.71
C ASP A 106 14.94 3.28 -26.77
N ILE A 107 15.61 3.57 -25.65
CA ILE A 107 17.06 3.36 -25.48
C ILE A 107 17.40 1.86 -25.43
N LEU A 108 16.42 1.01 -25.10
CA LEU A 108 16.59 -0.42 -24.93
C LEU A 108 16.54 -1.14 -26.27
N LEU A 109 17.50 -2.03 -26.49
CA LEU A 109 17.57 -2.91 -27.66
C LEU A 109 16.79 -4.20 -27.40
N ASP A 110 16.22 -4.81 -28.44
CA ASP A 110 15.53 -6.10 -28.40
C ASP A 110 16.35 -7.17 -27.67
N SER A 111 17.66 -7.24 -27.95
CA SER A 111 18.58 -8.20 -27.30
C SER A 111 18.64 -8.04 -25.78
N THR A 112 18.55 -6.80 -25.28
CA THR A 112 18.55 -6.49 -23.84
C THR A 112 17.24 -6.95 -23.22
N ILE A 113 16.12 -6.70 -23.90
CA ILE A 113 14.79 -7.12 -23.45
C ILE A 113 14.68 -8.64 -23.38
N ILE A 114 15.16 -9.35 -24.40
CA ILE A 114 15.21 -10.82 -24.43
C ILE A 114 16.02 -11.35 -23.25
N GLN A 115 17.18 -10.73 -22.94
CA GLN A 115 18.00 -11.14 -21.81
C GLN A 115 17.29 -10.91 -20.47
N ILE A 116 16.61 -9.77 -20.30
CA ILE A 116 15.82 -9.47 -19.09
C ILE A 116 14.68 -10.48 -18.93
N ALA A 117 13.92 -10.75 -20.00
CA ALA A 117 12.83 -11.73 -20.00
C ALA A 117 13.34 -13.12 -19.58
N LYS A 118 14.48 -13.56 -20.11
CA LYS A 118 15.11 -14.83 -19.76
C LYS A 118 15.55 -14.91 -18.29
N VAL A 119 16.11 -13.83 -17.76
CA VAL A 119 16.52 -13.77 -16.34
C VAL A 119 15.31 -13.85 -15.41
N ILE A 120 14.23 -13.13 -15.74
CA ILE A 120 13.00 -13.12 -14.94
C ILE A 120 12.30 -14.48 -14.99
N SER A 121 12.09 -15.04 -16.19
CA SER A 121 11.43 -16.34 -16.34
C SER A 121 12.24 -17.47 -15.69
N GLY A 122 13.57 -17.45 -15.83
CA GLY A 122 14.47 -18.36 -15.12
C GLY A 122 14.35 -18.25 -13.60
N ARG A 123 14.20 -17.02 -13.07
CA ARG A 123 13.99 -16.81 -11.63
C ARG A 123 12.62 -17.30 -11.16
N ILE A 124 11.56 -17.09 -11.94
CA ILE A 124 10.21 -17.60 -11.64
C ILE A 124 10.26 -19.12 -11.54
N ARG A 125 10.81 -19.80 -12.54
CA ARG A 125 10.94 -21.27 -12.56
C ARG A 125 11.65 -21.78 -11.31
N ASN A 126 12.83 -21.23 -11.00
CA ASN A 126 13.63 -21.64 -9.84
C ASN A 126 12.91 -21.42 -8.49
N VAL A 127 12.13 -20.35 -8.37
CA VAL A 127 11.35 -20.10 -7.14
C VAL A 127 10.14 -21.02 -7.09
N SER A 128 9.45 -21.24 -8.21
CA SER A 128 8.20 -22.01 -8.25
C SER A 128 8.37 -23.50 -8.00
N ASP A 129 9.57 -24.05 -8.19
CA ASP A 129 9.88 -25.47 -7.96
C ASP A 129 9.66 -25.90 -6.48
N HIS A 130 9.55 -24.95 -5.56
CA HIS A 130 9.26 -25.20 -4.16
C HIS A 130 7.80 -24.83 -3.83
N ILE A 131 7.05 -25.73 -3.19
CA ILE A 131 5.68 -25.45 -2.76
C ILE A 131 5.72 -24.55 -1.52
N PHE A 132 5.21 -23.32 -1.65
CA PHE A 132 5.08 -22.39 -0.54
C PHE A 132 3.62 -22.32 -0.06
N SER A 133 3.43 -22.31 1.26
CA SER A 133 2.11 -22.15 1.89
C SER A 133 1.71 -20.69 2.13
N TRP A 134 2.58 -19.73 1.78
CA TRP A 134 2.38 -18.30 2.07
C TRP A 134 2.46 -17.45 0.80
N THR A 135 1.59 -16.43 0.71
CA THR A 135 1.60 -15.44 -0.35
C THR A 135 2.82 -14.53 -0.19
N PRO A 136 3.71 -14.42 -1.18
CA PRO A 136 4.92 -13.62 -0.99
C PRO A 136 4.53 -12.16 -0.76
N HIS A 137 5.08 -11.55 0.28
CA HIS A 137 4.76 -10.17 0.61
C HIS A 137 5.14 -9.23 -0.54
N PHE A 138 4.21 -8.38 -0.93
CA PHE A 138 4.44 -7.31 -1.89
C PHE A 138 4.20 -5.96 -1.23
N GLN A 139 4.99 -4.99 -1.65
CA GLN A 139 4.91 -3.61 -1.20
C GLN A 139 4.64 -2.73 -2.40
N CYS A 140 3.67 -1.83 -2.27
CA CYS A 140 3.46 -0.80 -3.26
C CYS A 140 4.64 0.17 -3.20
N PRO A 141 5.21 0.58 -4.35
CA PRO A 141 6.26 1.57 -4.35
C PRO A 141 5.72 2.87 -3.75
N LEU A 142 6.41 3.41 -2.75
CA LEU A 142 6.13 4.76 -2.27
C LEU A 142 6.70 5.76 -3.28
N PRO A 143 5.97 6.85 -3.58
CA PRO A 143 6.51 7.88 -4.46
C PRO A 143 7.75 8.52 -3.84
N CYS A 144 8.61 9.05 -4.70
CA CYS A 144 9.73 9.90 -4.29
C CYS A 144 9.21 11.04 -3.39
N GLU A 145 9.95 11.37 -2.33
CA GLU A 145 9.58 12.42 -1.36
C GLU A 145 8.17 12.28 -0.76
N TYR A 146 7.67 11.06 -0.62
CA TYR A 146 6.36 10.83 -0.01
C TYR A 146 6.27 11.48 1.38
N ARG A 147 5.37 12.45 1.53
CA ARG A 147 5.25 13.26 2.75
C ARG A 147 4.42 12.53 3.81
N HIS A 148 4.88 11.36 4.22
CA HIS A 148 4.22 10.45 5.16
C HIS A 148 3.77 11.16 6.45
N ASN A 149 4.61 12.05 6.99
CA ASN A 149 4.30 12.80 8.20
C ASN A 149 3.04 13.68 8.06
N ASN A 150 2.78 14.28 6.89
CA ASN A 150 1.59 15.11 6.70
C ASN A 150 0.32 14.28 6.72
N TYR A 151 0.29 13.17 5.97
CA TYR A 151 -0.87 12.27 5.94
C TYR A 151 -1.12 11.61 7.29
N ARG A 152 -0.05 11.21 7.99
CA ARG A 152 -0.15 10.69 9.36
C ARG A 152 -0.74 11.74 10.31
N ASN A 153 -0.24 12.97 10.26
CA ASN A 153 -0.73 14.05 11.13
C ASN A 153 -2.19 14.42 10.81
N LEU A 154 -2.57 14.44 9.52
CA LEU A 154 -3.97 14.66 9.10
C LEU A 154 -4.89 13.54 9.57
N PHE A 155 -4.45 12.29 9.48
CA PHE A 155 -5.20 11.14 9.98
C PHE A 155 -5.41 11.22 11.49
N ILE A 156 -4.35 11.53 12.24
CA ILE A 156 -4.41 11.72 13.70
C ILE A 156 -5.36 12.88 14.04
N ALA A 157 -5.24 14.03 13.36
CA ALA A 157 -6.09 15.18 13.57
C ALA A 157 -7.58 14.86 13.29
N SER A 158 -7.85 14.12 12.21
CA SER A 158 -9.21 13.66 11.87
C SER A 158 -9.78 12.75 12.95
N MET A 159 -8.99 11.79 13.46
CA MET A 159 -9.42 10.91 14.54
C MET A 159 -9.75 11.68 15.82
N ILE A 160 -8.88 12.63 16.21
CA ILE A 160 -9.13 13.50 17.37
C ILE A 160 -10.43 14.30 17.17
N LEU A 161 -10.63 14.90 16.00
CA LEU A 161 -11.82 15.70 15.71
C LEU A 161 -13.11 14.87 15.78
N ASN A 162 -13.10 13.66 15.23
CA ASN A 162 -14.24 12.74 15.31
C ASN A 162 -14.56 12.35 16.77
N ILE A 163 -13.54 12.09 17.59
CA ILE A 163 -13.74 11.79 19.01
C ILE A 163 -14.32 13.01 19.75
N CYS A 164 -13.78 14.21 19.52
CA CYS A 164 -14.33 15.44 20.10
C CYS A 164 -15.79 15.67 19.71
N LEU A 165 -16.15 15.40 18.45
CA LEU A 165 -17.52 15.55 17.96
C LEU A 165 -18.48 14.59 18.67
N LEU A 166 -18.08 13.33 18.87
CA LEU A 166 -18.88 12.37 19.64
C LEU A 166 -19.07 12.81 21.10
N LEU A 167 -18.02 13.34 21.73
CA LEU A 167 -18.09 13.85 23.10
C LEU A 167 -19.01 15.05 23.27
N VAL A 168 -19.25 15.85 22.22
CA VAL A 168 -20.18 16.99 22.25
C VAL A 168 -21.59 16.59 21.86
N VAL A 169 -21.74 15.79 20.79
CA VAL A 169 -23.05 15.44 20.24
C VAL A 169 -23.82 14.50 21.18
N ILE A 170 -23.17 13.50 21.77
CA ILE A 170 -23.86 12.55 22.68
C ILE A 170 -24.52 13.25 23.88
N PRO A 171 -23.82 14.08 24.69
CA PRO A 171 -24.46 14.76 25.81
C PRO A 171 -25.53 15.76 25.34
N TYR A 172 -25.31 16.45 24.22
CA TYR A 172 -26.32 17.33 23.65
C TYR A 172 -27.62 16.59 23.29
N MET A 173 -27.50 15.47 22.57
CA MET A 173 -28.66 14.64 22.19
C MET A 173 -29.36 14.04 23.41
N THR A 174 -28.61 13.56 24.42
CA THR A 174 -29.23 13.04 25.65
C THR A 174 -30.00 14.12 26.42
N LYS A 175 -29.46 15.35 26.49
CA LYS A 175 -30.16 16.49 27.11
C LYS A 175 -31.40 16.88 26.32
N PHE A 176 -31.30 16.91 25.00
CA PHE A 176 -32.42 17.23 24.11
C PHE A 176 -33.57 16.22 24.25
N ILE A 177 -33.27 14.91 24.24
CA ILE A 177 -34.26 13.84 24.43
C ILE A 177 -34.93 13.94 25.80
N ARG A 178 -34.16 14.18 26.87
CA ARG A 178 -34.70 14.31 28.23
C ARG A 178 -35.63 15.51 28.37
N ASN A 179 -35.25 16.66 27.83
CA ASN A 179 -36.13 17.83 27.84
C ASN A 179 -37.43 17.52 27.07
N HIS A 180 -37.34 16.92 25.88
CA HIS A 180 -38.53 16.58 25.10
C HIS A 180 -39.45 15.56 25.80
N SER A 181 -38.91 14.59 26.55
CA SER A 181 -39.74 13.70 27.37
C SER A 181 -40.45 14.43 28.50
N ASP A 182 -39.79 15.41 29.12
CA ASP A 182 -40.38 16.20 30.22
C ASP A 182 -41.54 17.07 29.68
N TRP A 183 -41.34 17.78 28.56
CA TRP A 183 -42.40 18.56 27.89
C TRP A 183 -43.62 17.71 27.48
N ASN A 184 -43.39 16.50 26.98
CA ASN A 184 -44.46 15.55 26.63
C ASN A 184 -45.19 14.97 27.84
N SER A 185 -44.57 14.99 29.03
CA SER A 185 -45.20 14.53 30.27
C SER A 185 -46.08 15.62 30.89
N GLU A 186 -45.63 16.88 30.91
CA GLU A 186 -46.42 18.02 31.40
C GLU A 186 -47.68 18.26 30.56
N THR A 187 -47.57 18.18 29.24
CA THR A 187 -48.73 18.34 28.34
C THR A 187 -49.82 17.29 28.57
N ARG A 188 -49.47 16.04 28.91
CA ARG A 188 -50.48 15.00 29.24
C ARG A 188 -51.21 15.26 30.56
N ILE A 189 -50.53 15.83 31.55
CA ILE A 189 -51.13 16.14 32.86
C ILE A 189 -52.12 17.30 32.75
N ILE A 190 -51.85 18.28 31.87
CA ILE A 190 -52.72 19.44 31.67
C ILE A 190 -53.98 19.09 30.83
N THR A 191 -53.92 18.01 30.03
CA THR A 191 -55.06 17.53 29.22
C THR A 191 -55.90 16.44 29.88
N SER A 192 -55.59 16.05 31.12
CA SER A 192 -56.34 15.10 31.96
C SER A 192 -57.26 15.82 32.92
#